data_AF-M1AJE8-F1
#
_entry.id   AF-M1AJE8-F1
#
_cell.length_a   1.000
_cell.length_b   1.000
_cell.length_c   1.000
_cell.angle_alpha   90.00
_cell.angle_beta   90.00
_cell.angle_gamma   90.00
#
_symmetry.space_group_name_H-M   'P 1'
#
loop_
_entity.id
_entity.type
_entity.pdbx_description
1 polymer ?
#
loop_
_entity_poly.entity_id
_entity_poly.type
_entity_poly.pdbx_seq_one_letter_code
_entity_poly.pdbx_strand_id
1 'polypeptide(L)'
;MFSTIQAVLEDAQEKQLNDKPIENWLQKLNAATYEVDDILDEYKTKATRFLQSEYGRYHPKAIPFRHKVGKRMDQVMKILNAIAEERKNFHLQEKIIERQAATRETGSMLTEPQVYGRDKENDEIVKILINNVSDEHKLTISLMLR
;
A
#
# COMPACT_ATOMS: atom_id res chain seq x y z
N MET A 1 -11.79 -16.60 -10.45
CA MET A 1 -11.71 -15.29 -11.15
C MET A 1 -10.84 -14.31 -10.38
N PHE A 2 -11.12 -14.02 -9.10
CA PHE A 2 -10.24 -13.15 -8.30
C PHE A 2 -8.85 -13.77 -8.06
N SER A 3 -8.79 -15.08 -7.80
CA SER A 3 -7.53 -15.84 -7.62
C SER A 3 -6.59 -15.78 -8.83
N THR A 4 -7.14 -15.90 -10.03
CA THR A 4 -6.45 -15.80 -11.32
C THR A 4 -5.79 -14.42 -11.50
N ILE A 5 -6.54 -13.35 -11.25
CA ILE A 5 -6.04 -11.97 -11.37
C ILE A 5 -4.94 -11.72 -10.34
N GLN A 6 -5.14 -12.19 -9.11
CA GLN A 6 -4.16 -12.06 -8.03
C GLN A 6 -2.84 -12.77 -8.37
N ALA A 7 -2.88 -14.02 -8.84
CA ALA A 7 -1.68 -14.77 -9.20
C ALA A 7 -0.86 -14.07 -10.31
N VAL A 8 -1.55 -13.49 -11.30
CA VAL A 8 -0.91 -12.73 -12.39
C VAL A 8 -0.27 -11.44 -11.87
N LEU A 9 -0.94 -10.75 -10.95
CA LEU A 9 -0.42 -9.53 -10.33
C LEU A 9 0.82 -9.83 -9.49
N GLU A 10 0.80 -10.91 -8.70
CA GLU A 10 1.94 -11.35 -7.90
C GLU A 10 3.17 -11.66 -8.79
N ASP A 11 2.99 -12.44 -9.87
CA ASP A 11 4.06 -12.73 -10.83
C ASP A 11 4.58 -11.45 -11.53
N ALA A 12 3.68 -10.52 -11.85
CA ALA A 12 4.06 -9.23 -12.44
C ALA A 12 4.87 -8.36 -11.46
N GLN A 13 4.46 -8.29 -10.18
CA GLN A 13 5.15 -7.51 -9.15
C GLN A 13 6.57 -8.02 -8.88
N GLU A 14 6.77 -9.33 -8.92
CA GLU A 14 8.11 -9.92 -8.79
C GLU A 14 9.02 -9.58 -9.98
N LYS A 15 8.47 -9.67 -11.19
CA LYS A 15 9.22 -9.41 -12.43
C LYS A 15 9.47 -7.92 -12.66
N GLN A 16 8.65 -7.04 -12.08
CA GLN A 16 8.75 -5.58 -12.20
C GLN A 16 10.15 -5.04 -11.86
N LEU A 17 10.86 -5.65 -10.91
CA LEU A 17 12.19 -5.20 -10.49
C LEU A 17 13.24 -5.28 -11.61
N ASN A 18 13.04 -6.18 -12.57
CA ASN A 18 13.99 -6.47 -13.64
C ASN A 18 13.42 -6.18 -15.05
N ASP A 19 12.12 -5.94 -15.17
CA ASP A 19 11.41 -5.73 -16.44
C ASP A 19 10.66 -4.39 -16.43
N LYS A 20 11.28 -3.38 -17.04
CA LYS A 20 10.75 -2.01 -17.10
C LYS A 20 9.42 -1.91 -17.86
N PRO A 21 9.19 -2.64 -18.97
CA PRO A 21 7.87 -2.77 -19.57
C PRO A 21 6.78 -3.26 -18.60
N ILE A 22 7.05 -4.31 -17.81
CA ILE A 22 6.10 -4.79 -16.79
C ILE A 22 5.85 -3.73 -15.71
N GLU A 23 6.90 -2.99 -15.30
CA GLU A 23 6.75 -1.87 -14.37
C GLU A 23 5.79 -0.80 -14.88
N ASN A 24 5.97 -0.39 -16.14
CA ASN A 24 5.11 0.61 -16.76
C ASN A 24 3.66 0.11 -16.89
N TRP A 25 3.49 -1.16 -17.26
CA TRP A 25 2.18 -1.78 -17.34
C TRP A 25 1.46 -1.80 -15.98
N LEU A 26 2.15 -2.18 -14.90
CA LEU A 26 1.60 -2.13 -13.54
C LEU A 26 1.25 -0.70 -13.10
N GLN A 27 2.06 0.30 -13.45
CA GLN A 27 1.77 1.71 -13.17
C GLN A 27 0.49 2.17 -13.87
N LYS A 28 0.31 1.83 -15.16
CA LYS A 28 -0.92 2.13 -15.90
C LYS A 28 -2.14 1.47 -15.27
N LEU A 29 -2.01 0.20 -14.89
CA LEU A 29 -3.09 -0.53 -14.21
C LEU A 29 -3.47 0.14 -12.89
N ASN A 30 -2.47 0.50 -12.08
CA ASN A 30 -2.68 1.17 -10.81
C ASN A 30 -3.38 2.54 -10.98
N ALA A 31 -2.94 3.33 -11.96
CA ALA A 31 -3.58 4.60 -12.28
C ALA A 31 -5.05 4.43 -12.69
N ALA A 32 -5.36 3.42 -13.51
CA ALA A 32 -6.72 3.12 -13.91
C ALA A 32 -7.59 2.67 -12.71
N THR A 33 -7.04 1.88 -11.79
CA THR A 33 -7.78 1.46 -10.59
C THR A 33 -8.08 2.61 -9.64
N TYR A 34 -7.16 3.57 -9.49
CA TYR A 34 -7.45 4.79 -8.70
C TYR A 34 -8.59 5.60 -9.30
N GLU A 35 -8.62 5.78 -10.63
CA GLU A 35 -9.72 6.49 -11.28
C GLU A 35 -11.08 5.76 -11.10
N VAL A 36 -11.10 4.42 -11.11
CA VAL A 36 -12.32 3.65 -10.76
C VAL A 36 -12.76 3.94 -9.33
N ASP A 37 -11.84 3.89 -8.37
CA ASP A 37 -12.12 4.13 -6.95
C ASP A 37 -12.70 5.53 -6.73
N ASP A 38 -12.08 6.56 -7.33
CA ASP A 38 -12.56 7.94 -7.31
C ASP A 38 -13.98 8.09 -7.89
N ILE A 39 -14.29 7.38 -8.97
CA ILE A 39 -15.65 7.38 -9.57
C ILE A 39 -16.66 6.73 -8.62
N LEU A 40 -16.30 5.59 -8.01
CA LEU A 40 -17.17 4.86 -7.09
C LEU A 40 -17.44 5.66 -5.82
N ASP A 41 -16.44 6.34 -5.28
CA ASP A 41 -16.58 7.20 -4.11
C ASP A 41 -17.39 8.47 -4.39
N GLU A 42 -17.18 9.12 -5.55
CA GLU A 42 -18.03 10.24 -5.99
C GLU A 42 -19.49 9.77 -6.13
N TYR A 43 -19.71 8.59 -6.72
CA TYR A 43 -21.03 7.99 -6.87
C TYR A 43 -21.69 7.72 -5.52
N LYS A 44 -21.01 7.01 -4.61
CA LYS A 44 -21.53 6.67 -3.29
C LYS A 44 -21.89 7.91 -2.49
N THR A 45 -21.00 8.91 -2.48
CA THR A 45 -21.19 10.17 -1.76
C THR A 45 -22.41 10.93 -2.30
N LYS A 46 -22.50 11.14 -3.62
CA LYS A 46 -23.59 11.93 -4.22
C LYS A 46 -24.91 11.18 -4.27
N ALA A 47 -24.90 9.86 -4.49
CA ALA A 47 -26.11 9.04 -4.43
C ALA A 47 -26.74 9.13 -3.04
N THR A 48 -25.93 9.03 -1.98
CA THR A 48 -26.40 9.20 -0.60
C THR A 48 -27.00 10.60 -0.38
N ARG A 49 -26.32 11.65 -0.85
CA ARG A 49 -26.82 13.03 -0.75
C ARG A 49 -28.14 13.24 -1.47
N PHE A 50 -28.35 12.62 -2.63
CA PHE A 50 -29.63 12.70 -3.34
C PHE A 50 -30.73 11.98 -2.56
N LEU A 51 -30.46 10.78 -2.03
CA LEU A 51 -31.43 10.03 -1.24
C LEU A 51 -31.85 10.76 0.04
N GLN A 52 -30.96 11.55 0.64
CA GLN A 52 -31.23 12.37 1.83
C GLN A 52 -31.94 13.70 1.51
N SER A 53 -32.05 14.09 0.23
CA SER A 53 -32.77 15.30 -0.16
C SER A 53 -34.29 15.08 -0.14
N GLU A 54 -35.06 16.16 -0.05
CA GLU A 54 -36.54 16.13 -0.12
C GLU A 54 -37.07 15.42 -1.38
N TYR A 55 -36.30 15.49 -2.47
CA TYR A 55 -36.64 14.88 -3.76
C TYR A 55 -36.16 13.43 -3.89
N GLY A 56 -35.33 12.95 -2.96
CA GLY A 56 -34.79 11.59 -2.95
C GLY A 56 -34.16 11.19 -4.30
N ARG A 57 -34.63 10.07 -4.86
CA ARG A 57 -34.18 9.56 -6.17
C ARG A 57 -34.53 10.47 -7.35
N TYR A 58 -35.49 11.37 -7.21
CA TYR A 58 -35.94 12.29 -8.26
C TYR A 58 -35.25 13.65 -8.21
N HIS A 59 -34.17 13.77 -7.43
CA HIS A 59 -33.40 15.01 -7.36
C HIS A 59 -32.97 15.49 -8.77
N PRO A 60 -33.22 16.76 -9.15
CA PRO A 60 -32.99 17.24 -10.52
C PRO A 60 -31.56 17.03 -11.05
N LYS A 61 -30.57 17.02 -10.15
CA LYS A 61 -29.15 16.79 -10.49
C LYS A 61 -28.77 15.30 -10.60
N ALA A 62 -29.66 14.36 -10.29
CA ALA A 62 -29.34 12.94 -10.24
C ALA A 62 -29.10 12.33 -11.63
N ILE A 63 -29.95 12.63 -12.61
CA ILE A 63 -29.80 12.15 -13.99
C ILE A 63 -28.50 12.65 -14.64
N PRO A 64 -28.21 13.96 -14.71
CA PRO A 64 -26.97 14.43 -15.32
C PRO A 64 -25.73 13.92 -14.57
N PHE A 65 -25.82 13.73 -13.25
CA PHE A 65 -24.75 13.11 -12.47
C PHE A 65 -24.49 11.65 -12.87
N ARG A 66 -25.55 10.82 -12.98
CA ARG A 66 -25.44 9.42 -13.42
C ARG A 66 -24.82 9.32 -14.81
N HIS A 67 -25.22 10.18 -15.75
CA HIS A 67 -24.60 10.24 -17.07
C HIS A 67 -23.11 10.60 -17.01
N LYS A 68 -22.72 11.57 -16.17
CA LYS A 68 -21.30 11.93 -15.97
C LYS A 68 -20.49 10.72 -15.45
N VAL A 69 -21.00 10.04 -14.43
CA VAL A 69 -20.38 8.84 -13.85
C VAL A 69 -20.25 7.74 -14.91
N GLY A 70 -21.33 7.44 -15.63
CA GLY A 70 -21.31 6.43 -16.69
C GLY A 70 -20.31 6.73 -17.79
N LYS A 71 -20.20 7.99 -18.22
CA LYS A 71 -19.21 8.40 -19.23
C LYS A 71 -17.76 8.22 -18.75
N ARG A 72 -17.46 8.62 -17.51
CA ARG A 72 -16.13 8.40 -16.91
C ARG A 72 -15.83 6.91 -16.80
N MET A 73 -16.79 6.12 -16.33
CA MET A 73 -16.63 4.67 -16.19
C MET A 73 -16.35 3.99 -17.54
N ASP A 74 -17.06 4.39 -18.60
CA ASP A 74 -16.83 3.90 -19.97
C ASP A 74 -15.42 4.23 -20.48
N GLN A 75 -14.91 5.42 -20.16
CA GLN A 75 -13.54 5.81 -20.50
C GLN A 75 -12.50 4.93 -19.78
N VAL A 76 -12.68 4.70 -18.47
CA VAL A 76 -11.77 3.84 -17.70
C VAL A 76 -11.85 2.40 -18.19
N MET A 77 -13.03 1.89 -18.53
CA MET A 77 -13.20 0.55 -19.08
C MET A 77 -12.43 0.38 -20.40
N LYS A 78 -12.40 1.39 -21.26
CA LYS A 78 -11.57 1.38 -22.49
C LYS A 78 -10.08 1.32 -22.17
N ILE A 79 -9.62 2.06 -21.17
CA ILE A 79 -8.22 2.02 -20.71
C ILE A 79 -7.88 0.64 -20.16
N LEU A 80 -8.72 0.08 -19.29
CA LEU A 80 -8.52 -1.26 -18.72
C LEU A 80 -8.49 -2.35 -19.80
N ASN A 81 -9.33 -2.25 -20.83
CA ASN A 81 -9.28 -3.15 -21.97
C ASN A 81 -7.95 -3.03 -22.74
N ALA A 82 -7.45 -1.82 -22.97
CA ALA A 82 -6.15 -1.60 -23.61
C ALA A 82 -5.00 -2.19 -22.77
N ILE A 83 -5.04 -2.02 -21.44
CA ILE A 83 -4.08 -2.61 -20.50
C ILE A 83 -4.16 -4.15 -20.53
N ALA A 84 -5.37 -4.72 -20.62
CA ALA A 84 -5.57 -6.16 -20.73
C ALA A 84 -5.03 -6.73 -22.06
N GLU A 85 -5.12 -5.97 -23.15
CA GLU A 85 -4.48 -6.34 -24.42
C GLU A 85 -2.95 -6.23 -24.34
N GLU A 86 -2.41 -5.15 -23.75
CA GLU A 86 -0.96 -4.99 -23.53
C GLU A 86 -0.39 -6.14 -22.68
N ARG A 87 -1.17 -6.61 -21.69
CA ARG A 87 -0.80 -7.76 -20.85
C ARG A 87 -0.43 -8.99 -21.66
N LYS A 88 -1.08 -9.25 -22.81
CA LYS A 88 -0.85 -10.45 -23.62
C LYS A 88 0.58 -10.53 -24.18
N ASN A 89 1.28 -9.39 -24.24
CA ASN A 89 2.68 -9.33 -24.65
C ASN A 89 3.64 -9.79 -23.54
N PHE A 90 3.15 -9.87 -22.29
CA PHE A 90 3.92 -10.36 -21.15
C PHE A 90 3.57 -11.83 -20.89
N HIS A 91 4.59 -12.67 -20.76
CA HIS A 91 4.44 -14.09 -20.39
C HIS A 91 4.22 -14.22 -18.88
N LEU A 92 3.16 -13.58 -18.36
CA LEU A 92 2.76 -13.61 -16.96
C LEU A 92 2.04 -14.92 -16.68
N GLN A 93 2.53 -15.69 -15.70
CA GLN A 93 2.00 -17.02 -15.39
C GLN A 93 1.07 -16.95 -14.19
N GLU A 94 -0.07 -17.64 -14.27
CA GLU A 94 -0.88 -18.00 -13.11
C GLU A 94 -0.17 -19.13 -12.36
N LYS A 95 0.93 -18.82 -11.68
CA LYS A 95 1.50 -19.77 -10.74
C LYS A 95 0.65 -19.76 -9.48
N ILE A 96 0.07 -20.90 -9.13
CA ILE A 96 -0.33 -21.19 -7.75
C ILE A 96 0.99 -21.43 -7.03
N ILE A 97 1.59 -20.35 -6.51
CA ILE A 97 2.84 -20.47 -5.82
C ILE A 97 2.54 -21.01 -4.41
N GLU A 98 2.80 -22.30 -4.19
CA GLU A 98 3.09 -22.80 -2.83
C GLU A 98 4.41 -22.17 -2.39
N ARG A 99 4.38 -20.93 -1.93
CA ARG A 99 5.58 -20.30 -1.37
C ARG A 99 5.55 -20.48 0.12
N GLN A 100 6.43 -21.36 0.60
CA GLN A 100 7.01 -21.19 1.91
C GLN A 100 7.65 -19.80 1.91
N ALA A 101 6.99 -18.86 2.57
CA ALA A 101 7.54 -17.55 2.83
C ALA A 101 8.86 -17.76 3.57
N ALA A 102 9.99 -17.51 2.89
CA ALA A 102 11.25 -17.27 3.58
C ALA A 102 11.11 -15.90 4.25
N THR A 103 10.39 -15.88 5.37
CA THR A 103 10.33 -14.74 6.28
C THR A 103 11.77 -14.42 6.68
N ARG A 104 12.24 -13.19 6.43
CA ARG A 104 13.36 -12.68 7.23
C ARG A 104 12.86 -12.61 8.65
N GLU A 105 13.44 -13.39 9.54
CA GLU A 105 13.18 -13.25 10.96
C GLU A 105 13.71 -11.89 11.43
N THR A 106 12.82 -10.90 11.44
CA THR A 106 12.97 -9.67 12.21
C THR A 106 11.96 -9.75 13.35
N GLY A 107 12.24 -10.63 14.31
CA GLY A 107 11.44 -10.81 15.51
C GLY A 107 12.34 -11.12 16.70
N SER A 108 12.16 -10.38 17.79
CA SER A 108 12.78 -10.71 19.08
C SER A 108 12.08 -11.95 19.65
N MET A 109 12.75 -13.09 19.57
CA MET A 109 12.32 -14.31 20.24
C MET A 109 12.53 -14.13 21.75
N LEU A 110 11.45 -14.22 22.55
CA LEU A 110 11.39 -13.98 24.00
C LEU A 110 12.23 -14.94 24.88
N THR A 111 13.11 -15.72 24.28
CA THR A 111 14.10 -16.52 25.00
C THR A 111 15.46 -16.08 24.50
N GLU A 112 16.08 -15.16 25.25
CA GLU A 112 17.44 -14.73 24.94
C GLU A 112 18.36 -15.96 24.94
N PRO A 113 19.05 -16.26 23.83
CA PRO A 113 20.10 -17.26 23.86
C PRO A 113 21.16 -16.79 24.86
N GLN A 114 21.61 -17.68 25.74
CA GLN A 114 22.67 -17.38 26.69
C GLN A 114 23.98 -17.15 25.91
N VAL A 115 24.30 -15.88 25.63
CA VAL A 115 25.48 -15.51 24.87
C VAL A 115 26.67 -15.37 25.82
N TYR A 116 27.66 -16.25 25.67
CA TYR A 116 28.90 -16.21 26.45
C TYR A 116 29.99 -15.43 25.69
N GLY A 117 30.81 -14.66 26.42
CA GLY A 117 32.01 -14.00 25.87
C GLY A 117 31.78 -12.63 25.22
N ARG A 118 30.56 -12.07 25.30
CA ARG A 118 30.26 -10.68 24.91
C ARG A 118 30.12 -9.72 26.09
N ASP A 119 30.61 -10.13 27.27
CA ASP A 119 30.43 -9.37 28.51
C ASP A 119 31.11 -7.99 28.39
N LYS A 120 32.25 -7.92 27.71
CA LYS A 120 33.02 -6.68 27.52
C LYS A 120 32.29 -5.68 26.63
N GLU A 121 31.74 -6.14 25.51
CA GLU A 121 30.96 -5.30 24.59
C GLU A 121 29.65 -4.85 25.24
N ASN A 122 29.03 -5.73 26.03
CA ASN A 122 27.83 -5.39 26.80
C ASN A 122 28.12 -4.28 27.82
N ASP A 123 29.21 -4.40 28.58
CA ASP A 123 29.64 -3.37 29.54
C ASP A 123 29.96 -2.03 28.86
N GLU A 124 30.58 -2.07 27.67
CA GLU A 124 30.89 -0.86 26.89
C GLU A 124 29.61 -0.16 26.41
N ILE A 125 28.63 -0.93 25.91
CA ILE A 125 27.32 -0.41 25.49
C ILE A 125 26.55 0.16 26.69
N VAL A 126 26.50 -0.56 27.82
CA VAL A 126 25.84 -0.09 29.05
C VAL A 126 26.48 1.23 29.53
N LYS A 127 27.81 1.34 29.47
CA LYS A 127 28.53 2.55 29.83
C LYS A 127 28.18 3.73 28.91
N ILE A 128 28.07 3.51 27.61
CA ILE A 128 27.62 4.54 26.66
C ILE A 128 26.19 5.01 26.98
N LEU A 129 25.28 4.07 27.24
CA LEU A 129 23.88 4.39 27.57
C LEU A 129 23.76 5.19 28.87
N ILE A 130 24.49 4.80 29.92
CA ILE A 130 24.48 5.52 31.21
C ILE A 130 25.07 6.92 31.07
N ASN A 131 26.16 7.07 30.32
CA ASN A 131 26.81 8.37 30.12
C ASN A 131 25.92 9.34 29.33
N ASN A 132 25.19 8.86 28.32
CA ASN A 132 24.24 9.69 27.57
C ASN A 132 23.07 10.20 28.43
N VAL A 133 22.59 9.40 29.39
CA VAL A 133 21.54 9.83 30.35
C VAL A 133 22.09 10.86 31.36
N SER A 134 23.36 10.73 31.73
CA SER A 134 24.02 11.67 32.66
C SER A 134 24.26 13.05 32.04
N ASP A 135 24.50 13.11 30.73
CA ASP A 135 24.69 14.39 30.02
C ASP A 135 23.38 15.19 29.87
N GLU A 136 22.22 14.55 29.78
CA GLU A 136 20.92 15.24 29.78
C GLU A 136 20.58 15.88 31.14
N HIS A 137 20.97 15.25 32.25
CA HIS A 137 20.71 15.78 33.60
C HIS A 137 21.71 16.85 34.06
N LYS A 138 22.84 17.03 33.35
CA LYS A 138 23.79 18.11 33.65
C LYS A 138 23.31 19.48 33.12
N LEU A 139 22.50 19.50 32.06
CA LEU A 139 21.94 20.74 31.52
C LEU A 139 20.76 21.28 32.36
N THR A 140 19.99 20.39 33.00
CA THR A 140 18.82 20.81 33.80
C THR A 140 19.22 21.42 35.15
N ILE A 141 20.30 20.96 35.79
CA ILE A 141 20.72 21.48 37.09
C ILE A 141 21.38 22.88 36.97
N SER A 142 22.08 23.18 35.86
CA SER A 142 22.71 24.50 35.66
C SER A 142 21.73 25.63 35.36
N LEU A 143 20.54 25.34 34.84
CA LEU A 143 19.53 26.35 34.49
C LEU A 143 18.58 26.69 35.66
N MET A 144 18.56 25.88 36.73
CA MET A 144 17.72 26.08 37.92
C MET A 144 18.41 26.85 39.06
N LEU A 145 19.68 27.25 38.90
CA LEU A 145 20.47 27.97 39.92
C LEU A 145 20.89 29.39 39.49
N ARG A 146 20.10 30.06 38.63
CA ARG A 146 20.32 31.48 38.27
C ARG A 146 19.08 32.33 38.43
#